data_AF-A0A2V6IST0-F1
#
_entry.id   AF-A0A2V6IST0-F1
#
_cell.length_a   1.000
_cell.length_b   1.000
_cell.length_c   1.000
_cell.angle_alpha   90.00
_cell.angle_beta   90.00
_cell.angle_gamma   90.00
#
_symmetry.space_group_name_H-M   'P 1'
#
loop_
_entity.id
_entity.type
_entity.pdbx_description
1 polymer ?
#
loop_
_entity_poly.entity_id
_entity_poly.type
_entity_poly.pdbx_seq_one_letter_code
_entity_poly.pdbx_strand_id
1 'polypeptide(L)' 'MNKNSQILRPRQKLSLGDLILAVSSCTKSSRETVATVADLLGSGQVRVEDHGRFLRAKVC' A
#
# COMPACT_ATOMS: atom_id res chain seq x y z
N MET A 1 32.81 -16.23 -9.17
CA MET A 1 32.04 -15.97 -7.93
C MET A 1 30.92 -15.00 -8.28
N ASN A 2 29.71 -15.49 -8.52
CA ASN A 2 28.61 -14.72 -9.10
C ASN A 2 28.00 -13.78 -8.05
N LYS A 3 28.27 -12.47 -8.19
CA LYS A 3 27.61 -11.42 -7.40
C LYS A 3 26.23 -11.16 -7.99
N ASN A 4 25.23 -11.94 -7.57
CA ASN A 4 23.83 -11.58 -7.74
C ASN A 4 23.52 -10.39 -6.82
N SER A 5 23.98 -9.19 -7.22
CA SER A 5 23.43 -7.95 -6.70
C SER A 5 22.01 -7.86 -7.23
N GLN A 6 21.06 -8.45 -6.50
CA GLN A 6 19.67 -8.06 -6.64
C GLN A 6 19.61 -6.60 -6.23
N ILE A 7 19.71 -5.72 -7.24
CA ILE A 7 19.43 -4.30 -7.11
C ILE A 7 17.99 -4.27 -6.62
N LEU A 8 17.81 -4.15 -5.30
CA LEU A 8 16.51 -3.94 -4.68
C LEU A 8 15.99 -2.66 -5.32
N ARG A 9 15.15 -2.81 -6.34
CA ARG A 9 14.52 -1.67 -7.02
C ARG A 9 13.90 -0.83 -5.90
N PRO A 10 14.13 0.50 -5.88
CA PRO A 10 13.52 1.36 -4.88
C PRO A 10 12.03 1.03 -4.85
N ARG A 11 11.51 0.61 -3.69
CA ARG A 11 10.07 0.41 -3.53
C ARG A 11 9.41 1.71 -3.95
N GLN A 12 8.67 1.65 -5.05
CA GLN A 12 8.04 2.83 -5.64
C GLN A 12 7.07 3.38 -4.58
N LYS A 13 7.33 4.61 -4.13
CA LYS A 13 6.46 5.27 -3.16
C LYS A 13 5.25 5.76 -3.92
N LEU A 14 4.13 5.08 -3.73
CA LEU A 14 2.84 5.45 -4.31
C LEU A 14 2.02 6.18 -3.25
N SER A 15 1.18 7.12 -3.70
CA SER A 15 0.24 7.78 -2.79
C SER A 15 -0.86 6.81 -2.36
N LEU A 16 -1.58 7.13 -1.28
CA LEU A 16 -2.78 6.38 -0.91
C LEU A 16 -3.84 6.43 -2.04
N GLY A 17 -3.90 7.55 -2.78
CA GLY A 17 -4.80 7.68 -3.93
C GLY A 17 -4.46 6.69 -5.04
N ASP A 18 -3.17 6.49 -5.34
CA ASP A 18 -2.74 5.51 -6.36
C ASP A 18 -3.07 4.08 -5.94
N LEU A 19 -2.93 3.76 -4.65
CA LEU A 19 -3.36 2.47 -4.11
C LEU A 19 -4.85 2.26 -4.31
N ILE A 20 -5.67 3.25 -3.93
CA ILE A 20 -7.13 3.18 -4.08
C ILE A 20 -7.50 3.00 -5.56
N LEU A 21 -6.86 3.76 -6.46
CA LEU A 21 -7.11 3.66 -7.90
C LEU A 21 -6.78 2.26 -8.42
N ALA A 22 -5.61 1.73 -8.08
CA ALA A 22 -5.18 0.39 -8.48
C ALA A 22 -6.15 -0.69 -7.96
N VAL A 23 -6.50 -0.65 -6.68
CA VAL A 23 -7.45 -1.62 -6.08
C VAL A 23 -8.83 -1.48 -6.72
N SER A 24 -9.32 -0.26 -6.93
CA SER A 24 -10.65 -0.03 -7.51
C SER A 24 -10.80 -0.68 -8.89
N SER A 25 -9.74 -0.69 -9.70
CA SER A 25 -9.72 -1.33 -11.03
C SER A 25 -9.82 -2.86 -10.99
N CYS A 26 -9.55 -3.48 -9.83
CA CYS A 26 -9.63 -4.93 -9.63
C CYS A 26 -10.89 -5.37 -8.85
N THR A 27 -11.67 -4.42 -8.33
CA THR A 27 -12.86 -4.69 -7.50
C THR A 27 -14.15 -4.28 -8.21
N LYS A 28 -15.28 -4.89 -7.82
CA LYS A 28 -16.57 -4.66 -8.48
C LYS A 28 -17.38 -3.53 -7.84
N SER A 29 -16.99 -3.06 -6.65
CA SER A 29 -17.71 -2.01 -5.93
C SER A 29 -16.80 -1.24 -4.98
N SER A 30 -17.21 -0.02 -4.60
CA SER A 30 -16.52 0.80 -3.61
C SER A 30 -16.42 0.11 -2.24
N ARG A 31 -17.41 -0.72 -1.87
CA ARG A 31 -17.37 -1.51 -0.64
C ARG A 31 -16.22 -2.52 -0.66
N GLU A 32 -16.05 -3.25 -1.76
CA GLU A 32 -14.93 -4.17 -1.96
C GLU A 32 -13.60 -3.44 -1.99
N THR A 33 -13.54 -2.27 -2.66
CA THR A 33 -12.33 -1.44 -2.67
C THR A 33 -11.90 -1.06 -1.26
N VAL A 34 -12.82 -0.53 -0.44
CA VAL A 34 -12.52 -0.11 0.95
C VAL A 34 -12.11 -1.31 1.80
N ALA A 35 -12.81 -2.44 1.70
CA ALA A 35 -12.47 -3.64 2.45
C ALA A 35 -11.08 -4.17 2.08
N THR A 36 -10.73 -4.18 0.79
CA THR A 36 -9.44 -4.64 0.31
C THR A 36 -8.31 -3.70 0.72
N VAL A 37 -8.51 -2.38 0.62
CA VAL A 37 -7.51 -1.40 1.10
C VAL A 37 -7.31 -1.55 2.61
N ALA A 38 -8.38 -1.73 3.39
CA ALA A 38 -8.28 -1.97 4.82
C ALA A 38 -7.51 -3.26 5.15
N ASP A 39 -7.73 -4.35 4.40
CA ASP A 39 -7.01 -5.61 4.56
C ASP A 39 -5.51 -5.48 4.22
N LEU A 40 -5.16 -4.77 3.14
CA LEU A 40 -3.76 -4.51 2.77
C LEU A 40 -3.01 -3.69 3.83
N LEU A 41 -3.69 -2.74 4.46
CA LEU A 41 -3.15 -1.96 5.57
C LEU A 41 -3.06 -2.80 6.85
N GLY A 42 -4.11 -3.56 7.18
CA GLY A 42 -4.18 -4.41 8.37
C GLY A 42 -3.18 -5.57 8.36
N SER A 43 -2.93 -6.15 7.18
CA SER A 43 -1.93 -7.20 6.97
C SER A 43 -0.49 -6.68 6.88
N GLY A 44 -0.31 -5.36 6.73
CA GLY A 44 1.00 -4.72 6.61
C GLY A 44 1.69 -4.92 5.26
N GLN A 45 0.97 -5.44 4.25
CA GLN A 45 1.44 -5.49 2.86
C GLN A 45 1.67 -4.08 2.30
N VAL A 46 0.84 -3.13 2.73
CA VAL A 46 1.00 -1.71 2.43
C VAL A 46 1.15 -0.93 3.73
N ARG A 47 1.99 0.11 3.69
CA ARG A 47 2.17 1.05 4.80
C ARG A 47 1.95 2.45 4.28
N VAL A 48 1.19 3.23 5.05
CA VAL A 48 1.01 4.66 4.78
C VAL A 48 1.96 5.42 5.67
N GLU A 49 2.78 6.25 5.03
CA GLU A 49 3.74 7.12 5.70
C GLU A 49 3.39 8.58 5.37
N ASP A 50 3.51 9.44 6.37
CA ASP A 50 3.52 10.88 6.21
C ASP A 50 4.88 11.41 6.66
N HIS A 51 5.62 12.05 5.75
CA HIS A 51 6.98 12.55 6.02
C HIS A 51 7.92 11.53 6.71
N GLY A 52 7.83 10.26 6.32
CA GLY A 52 8.63 9.16 6.89
C GLY A 52 8.15 8.65 8.26
N ARG A 53 7.00 9.12 8.74
CA ARG A 53 6.34 8.62 9.95
C ARG A 53 5.15 7.77 9.57
N PHE A 54 5.02 6.60 10.18
CA PHE A 54 3.84 5.76 9.96
C PHE A 54 2.58 6.44 10.48
N LEU A 55 1.57 6.54 9.61
CA LEU A 55 0.24 6.99 10.00
C LEU A 55 -0.47 5.86 10.74
N ARG A 56 -0.91 6.14 11.97
CA ARG A 56 -1.86 5.30 12.70
C ARG A 56 -3.16 6.07 12.82
N ALA A 57 -4.23 5.53 12.27
CA ALA A 57 -5.56 6.08 12.47
C ALA A 57 -5.89 6.01 13.97
N LYS A 58 -6.23 7.16 14.58
CA LYS A 58 -6.93 7.20 15.85
C LYS A 58 -8.42 7.20 15.54
N VAL A 59 -9.16 6.27 16.14
CA VAL A 59 -10.61 6.24 16.07
C VAL A 59 -11.13 6.93 17.33
N CYS A 60 -12.01 7.92 17.16
CA CYS A 60 -12.73 8.61 18.23
C CYS A 60 -14.17 8.12 18.24
#